data_AF-A0A7H8M272-F1
#
_entry.id   AF-A0A7H8M272-F1
#
_cell.length_a   1.000
_cell.length_b   1.000
_cell.length_c   1.000
_cell.angle_alpha   90.00
_cell.angle_beta   90.00
_cell.angle_gamma   90.00
#
_symmetry.space_group_name_H-M   'P 1'
#
loop_
_entity.id
_entity.type
_entity.pdbx_description
1 polymer ?
#
loop_
_entity_poly.entity_id
_entity_poly.type
_entity_poly.pdbx_seq_one_letter_code
_entity_poly.pdbx_strand_id
1 'polypeptide(L)'
;MRKLTRGALAMALPLVLPAALCTAPAHAAGGPGTGPPAARDGWRLVAAEPFNRHLDSAKAPWRPDGDGPSSPYNVDMYDNDGAYFDTVGGPAFRQQLAKMKTYRQSFTFGKRGWLTAELAARDTDGDGRPDRPPTLTSGKGVARIDEPAHQAGVVIRSTRDLPAEYRVEMTLRGLDFGGQRGGLWDYPDGRVNGYSPEGCKTNFPWASGGDFSRPECEWADVRTDSNGFYYMSIMDYRQVAPHNNVFVHGHRKVAMDGYNRYKYTGKGLLYCDPATGRYEPYSAGTGNGVNAIFMTDDRRYAAMPGTEYLMDSECGHRKGGAIVSTVDLRPELLPQEPYTFAIERRDGAYTMEMTGVFAHVGRATFRYTRAFVQDGEPIWHYNQRPQEYDGRFDADWTWTGPGGTLVDRGTWPAGSAYPDRFMIGDPHMNFYEGKAQVDDIRLYVPE
;
A
#
# COMPACT_ATOMS: atom_id res chain seq x y z
N MET A 1 13.45 -73.22 41.88
CA MET A 1 14.40 -72.24 41.33
C MET A 1 13.66 -71.19 40.49
N ARG A 2 13.52 -70.00 41.09
CA ARG A 2 13.52 -68.64 40.49
C ARG A 2 12.64 -68.32 39.27
N LYS A 3 11.46 -67.76 39.57
CA LYS A 3 10.84 -66.63 38.86
C LYS A 3 11.67 -65.36 39.12
N LEU A 4 11.87 -64.52 38.11
CA LEU A 4 12.37 -63.15 38.26
C LEU A 4 11.52 -62.19 37.42
N THR A 5 11.02 -61.21 38.15
CA THR A 5 10.28 -60.01 37.81
C THR A 5 11.12 -59.02 36.98
N ARG A 6 10.48 -58.25 36.10
CA ARG A 6 10.94 -56.92 35.70
C ARG A 6 9.79 -55.94 35.87
N GLY A 7 9.97 -55.06 36.86
CA GLY A 7 9.05 -53.98 37.21
C GLY A 7 9.28 -52.76 36.33
N ALA A 8 8.19 -52.01 36.16
CA ALA A 8 8.14 -50.70 35.53
C ALA A 8 8.80 -49.64 36.42
N LEU A 9 9.62 -48.78 35.80
CA LEU A 9 10.04 -47.51 36.38
C LEU A 9 9.25 -46.39 35.70
N ALA A 10 8.38 -45.75 36.46
CA ALA A 10 7.77 -44.47 36.11
C ALA A 10 8.79 -43.36 36.38
N MET A 11 9.24 -42.66 35.34
CA MET A 11 9.94 -41.38 35.50
C MET A 11 8.93 -40.25 35.35
N ALA A 12 8.75 -39.51 36.43
CA ALA A 12 8.04 -38.25 36.46
C ALA A 12 8.89 -37.16 35.78
N LEU A 13 8.37 -36.56 34.71
CA LEU A 13 8.88 -35.33 34.13
C LEU A 13 8.04 -34.15 34.64
N PRO A 14 8.66 -33.02 35.01
CA PRO A 14 7.94 -31.85 35.49
C PRO A 14 7.16 -31.19 34.35
N LEU A 15 5.86 -30.95 34.60
CA LEU A 15 5.05 -30.03 33.79
C LEU A 15 5.66 -28.63 33.88
N VAL A 16 6.30 -28.19 32.79
CA VAL A 16 6.52 -26.78 32.51
C VAL A 16 5.35 -26.33 31.65
N LEU A 17 4.39 -25.61 32.26
CA LEU A 17 3.34 -24.89 31.55
C LEU A 17 4.00 -23.77 30.74
N PRO A 18 3.87 -23.74 29.41
CA PRO A 18 4.11 -22.50 28.68
C PRO A 18 2.99 -21.53 29.08
N ALA A 19 3.37 -20.41 29.69
CA ALA A 19 2.48 -19.26 29.81
C ALA A 19 2.18 -18.79 28.39
N ALA A 20 1.04 -19.22 27.86
CA ALA A 20 0.46 -18.65 26.67
C ALA A 20 0.20 -17.16 26.96
N LEU A 21 0.97 -16.28 26.32
CA LEU A 21 0.57 -14.90 26.12
C LEU A 21 -0.66 -14.93 25.21
N CYS A 22 -1.83 -15.10 25.82
CA CYS A 22 -3.10 -14.94 25.14
C CYS A 22 -3.20 -13.48 24.69
N THR A 23 -3.06 -13.24 23.38
CA THR A 23 -3.61 -12.06 22.73
C THR A 23 -5.10 -12.01 23.06
N ALA A 24 -5.52 -10.98 23.80
CA ALA A 24 -6.93 -10.80 24.12
C ALA A 24 -7.72 -10.60 22.82
N PRO A 25 -8.88 -11.25 22.65
CA PRO A 25 -9.72 -11.07 21.47
C PRO A 25 -10.24 -9.63 21.38
N ALA A 26 -10.51 -9.19 20.14
CA ALA A 26 -10.99 -7.87 19.79
C ALA A 26 -12.21 -7.43 20.64
N HIS A 27 -12.17 -6.19 21.14
CA HIS A 27 -13.32 -5.56 21.79
C HIS A 27 -14.22 -4.90 20.75
N ALA A 28 -15.51 -5.25 20.75
CA ALA A 28 -16.55 -4.51 20.04
C ALA A 28 -16.75 -3.14 20.73
N ALA A 29 -16.15 -2.08 20.18
CA ALA A 29 -16.40 -0.71 20.65
C ALA A 29 -17.61 -0.11 19.89
N GLY A 30 -18.57 0.41 20.66
CA GLY A 30 -19.85 0.92 20.17
C GLY A 30 -19.79 2.31 19.53
N GLY A 31 -20.72 2.51 18.58
CA GLY A 31 -21.35 3.79 18.20
C GLY A 31 -20.48 4.89 17.55
N PRO A 32 -20.92 5.50 16.43
CA PRO A 32 -20.24 6.66 15.85
C PRO A 32 -20.49 7.91 16.72
N GLY A 33 -19.48 8.35 17.45
CA GLY A 33 -19.48 9.61 18.19
C GLY A 33 -18.86 10.74 17.37
N THR A 34 -19.62 11.78 17.07
CA THR A 34 -19.20 13.03 16.42
C THR A 34 -18.45 13.99 17.37
N GLY A 35 -17.80 13.47 18.41
CA GLY A 35 -17.04 14.24 19.40
C GLY A 35 -15.59 14.47 19.01
N PRO A 36 -14.89 15.46 19.61
CA PRO A 36 -13.44 15.58 19.46
C PRO A 36 -12.77 14.27 19.90
N PRO A 37 -11.71 13.80 19.20
CA PRO A 37 -11.10 12.52 19.49
C PRO A 37 -10.64 12.46 20.95
N ALA A 38 -10.96 11.36 21.63
CA ALA A 38 -10.42 11.10 22.95
C ALA A 38 -8.88 11.13 22.91
N ALA A 39 -8.25 11.59 23.99
CA ALA A 39 -6.82 11.37 24.19
C ALA A 39 -6.55 9.85 24.06
N ARG A 40 -5.56 9.47 23.25
CA ARG A 40 -5.09 8.09 23.22
C ARG A 40 -4.05 7.94 24.31
N ASP A 41 -4.27 6.99 25.22
CA ASP A 41 -3.35 6.72 26.32
C ASP A 41 -1.92 6.52 25.78
N GLY A 42 -0.96 7.29 26.32
CA GLY A 42 0.45 7.24 25.95
C GLY A 42 0.79 7.84 24.58
N TRP A 43 -0.11 8.61 23.96
CA TRP A 43 0.09 9.29 22.67
C TRP A 43 -0.32 10.77 22.72
N ARG A 44 0.61 11.65 22.36
CA ARG A 44 0.40 13.09 22.24
C ARG A 44 0.20 13.51 20.79
N LEU A 45 -0.93 14.17 20.49
CA LEU A 45 -1.20 14.75 19.17
C LEU A 45 -0.23 15.92 18.88
N VAL A 46 0.47 15.88 17.74
CA VAL A 46 1.43 16.93 17.32
C VAL A 46 1.07 17.62 16.02
N ALA A 47 0.26 16.98 15.17
CA ALA A 47 -0.31 17.59 13.98
C ALA A 47 -1.67 16.98 13.65
N ALA A 48 -2.56 17.79 13.08
CA ALA A 48 -3.84 17.36 12.56
C ALA A 48 -4.19 18.20 11.34
N GLU A 49 -4.78 17.58 10.33
CA GLU A 49 -5.39 18.24 9.18
C GLU A 49 -6.85 17.78 9.09
N PRO A 50 -7.81 18.62 9.51
CA PRO A 50 -9.23 18.33 9.44
C PRO A 50 -9.87 18.82 8.12
N PHE A 51 -9.08 19.35 7.19
CA PHE A 51 -9.54 19.84 5.87
C PHE A 51 -10.61 20.94 5.92
N ASN A 52 -10.61 21.73 7.00
CA ASN A 52 -11.47 22.90 7.16
C ASN A 52 -11.04 24.07 6.27
N ARG A 53 -9.74 24.18 5.97
CA ARG A 53 -9.21 25.17 5.03
C ARG A 53 -9.43 24.66 3.61
N HIS A 54 -9.86 25.55 2.73
CA HIS A 54 -10.00 25.22 1.32
C HIS A 54 -8.63 25.00 0.66
N LEU A 55 -8.44 23.81 0.11
CA LEU A 55 -7.34 23.41 -0.75
C LEU A 55 -7.89 23.30 -2.17
N ASP A 56 -7.07 23.71 -3.13
CA ASP A 56 -7.40 23.65 -4.54
C ASP A 56 -6.10 23.43 -5.32
N SER A 57 -5.92 22.20 -5.79
CA SER A 57 -4.73 21.81 -6.54
C SER A 57 -4.57 22.61 -7.83
N ALA A 58 -5.64 23.17 -8.41
CA ALA A 58 -5.56 24.01 -9.62
C ALA A 58 -4.70 25.27 -9.44
N LYS A 59 -4.41 25.67 -8.19
CA LYS A 59 -3.54 26.83 -7.88
C LYS A 59 -2.05 26.50 -7.90
N ALA A 60 -1.68 25.22 -7.86
CA ALA A 60 -0.30 24.79 -8.01
C ALA A 60 0.00 24.58 -9.51
N PRO A 61 1.17 24.99 -10.02
CA PRO A 61 1.49 24.78 -11.43
C PRO A 61 1.85 23.31 -11.69
N TRP A 62 1.38 22.77 -12.81
CA TRP A 62 1.94 21.56 -13.40
C TRP A 62 3.31 21.87 -14.02
N ARG A 63 4.27 20.97 -13.82
CA ARG A 63 5.61 21.09 -14.38
C ARG A 63 5.95 19.81 -15.15
N PRO A 64 6.54 19.90 -16.34
CA PRO A 64 7.02 18.72 -17.03
C PRO A 64 8.11 18.04 -16.18
N ASP A 65 8.09 16.72 -16.18
CA ASP A 65 9.08 15.86 -15.56
C ASP A 65 9.59 14.91 -16.65
N GLY A 66 10.87 15.07 -17.00
CA GLY A 66 11.51 14.24 -18.01
C GLY A 66 12.07 12.93 -17.45
N ASP A 67 11.75 12.61 -16.20
CA ASP A 67 12.38 11.55 -15.41
C ASP A 67 13.92 11.74 -15.32
N GLY A 68 14.65 10.68 -14.99
CA GLY A 68 16.10 10.62 -14.98
C GLY A 68 16.78 11.41 -13.85
N PRO A 69 18.13 11.43 -13.81
CA PRO A 69 18.89 11.90 -12.64
C PRO A 69 18.66 13.37 -12.24
N SER A 70 18.12 14.20 -13.14
CA SER A 70 17.76 15.59 -12.85
C SER A 70 16.37 15.75 -12.24
N SER A 71 15.51 14.74 -12.35
CA SER A 71 14.18 14.76 -11.75
C SER A 71 14.31 14.76 -10.23
N PRO A 72 13.54 15.61 -9.51
CA PRO A 72 13.50 15.55 -8.05
C PRO A 72 12.87 14.24 -7.55
N TYR A 73 12.20 13.49 -8.42
CA TYR A 73 11.58 12.21 -8.13
C TYR A 73 12.52 11.03 -8.40
N ASN A 74 13.71 11.25 -8.97
CA ASN A 74 14.69 10.19 -9.21
C ASN A 74 15.21 9.59 -7.91
N VAL A 75 14.88 8.32 -7.65
CA VAL A 75 15.33 7.60 -6.44
C VAL A 75 16.37 6.54 -6.75
N ASP A 76 16.04 5.54 -7.57
CA ASP A 76 16.92 4.41 -7.85
C ASP A 76 16.65 3.74 -9.21
N MET A 77 17.17 2.52 -9.41
CA MET A 77 17.10 1.79 -10.66
C MET A 77 15.69 1.28 -11.04
N TYR A 78 14.70 1.40 -10.15
CA TYR A 78 13.32 1.00 -10.39
C TYR A 78 12.42 2.15 -10.84
N ASP A 79 12.97 3.36 -10.98
CA ASP A 79 12.20 4.54 -11.39
C ASP A 79 11.57 4.38 -12.78
N ASN A 80 10.77 5.35 -13.21
CA ASN A 80 9.99 5.32 -14.45
C ASN A 80 10.85 5.12 -15.69
N ASP A 81 12.09 5.63 -15.68
CA ASP A 81 13.12 5.44 -16.71
C ASP A 81 14.30 4.59 -16.20
N GLY A 82 14.12 3.92 -15.07
CA GLY A 82 15.16 3.20 -14.35
C GLY A 82 15.78 2.04 -15.13
N ALA A 83 17.02 1.70 -14.76
CA ALA A 83 17.80 0.65 -15.42
C ALA A 83 17.11 -0.73 -15.41
N TYR A 84 16.20 -1.00 -14.46
CA TYR A 84 15.39 -2.21 -14.46
C TYR A 84 14.57 -2.34 -15.74
N PHE A 85 13.81 -1.30 -16.11
CA PHE A 85 12.97 -1.34 -17.31
C PHE A 85 13.79 -1.33 -18.59
N ASP A 86 14.91 -0.62 -18.60
CA ASP A 86 15.84 -0.69 -19.73
C ASP A 86 16.39 -2.11 -19.91
N THR A 87 16.62 -2.84 -18.82
CA THR A 87 17.10 -4.23 -18.86
C THR A 87 16.03 -5.20 -19.37
N VAL A 88 14.82 -5.15 -18.80
CA VAL A 88 13.75 -6.12 -19.13
C VAL A 88 13.03 -5.82 -20.44
N GLY A 89 12.97 -4.56 -20.87
CA GLY A 89 12.29 -4.13 -22.08
C GLY A 89 13.22 -3.65 -23.20
N GLY A 90 14.47 -3.32 -22.90
CA GLY A 90 15.50 -3.01 -23.89
C GLY A 90 15.17 -1.78 -24.75
N PRO A 91 15.66 -1.76 -26.01
CA PRO A 91 15.37 -0.68 -26.95
C PRO A 91 13.88 -0.38 -27.15
N ALA A 92 13.02 -1.40 -27.07
CA ALA A 92 11.58 -1.24 -27.25
C ALA A 92 10.98 -0.43 -26.10
N PHE A 93 11.37 -0.70 -24.85
CA PHE A 93 10.94 0.12 -23.71
C PHE A 93 11.34 1.58 -23.86
N ARG A 94 12.60 1.87 -24.22
CA ARG A 94 13.06 3.25 -24.45
C ARG A 94 12.25 3.98 -25.53
N GLN A 95 11.86 3.27 -26.59
CA GLN A 95 11.00 3.83 -27.63
C GLN A 95 9.58 4.15 -27.14
N GLN A 96 9.02 3.34 -26.24
CA GLN A 96 7.71 3.62 -25.64
C GLN A 96 7.79 4.78 -24.64
N LEU A 97 8.79 4.77 -23.76
CA LEU A 97 8.99 5.82 -22.77
C LEU A 97 9.20 7.19 -23.43
N ALA A 98 9.94 7.25 -24.54
CA ALA A 98 10.16 8.50 -25.29
C ALA A 98 8.87 9.12 -25.89
N LYS A 99 7.77 8.36 -25.97
CA LYS A 99 6.46 8.89 -26.39
C LYS A 99 5.68 9.52 -25.23
N MET A 100 6.08 9.23 -24.00
CA MET A 100 5.40 9.72 -22.82
C MET A 100 5.91 11.08 -22.42
N LYS A 101 4.99 11.92 -21.97
CA LYS A 101 5.28 13.19 -21.33
C LYS A 101 4.58 13.18 -19.98
N THR A 102 5.36 13.15 -18.91
CA THR A 102 4.84 13.17 -17.55
C THR A 102 4.86 14.60 -17.02
N TYR A 103 3.79 15.00 -16.36
CA TYR A 103 3.71 16.25 -15.63
C TYR A 103 3.49 15.97 -14.16
N ARG A 104 4.10 16.80 -13.32
CA ARG A 104 4.05 16.71 -11.87
C ARG A 104 3.50 17.98 -11.27
N GLN A 105 2.78 17.84 -10.17
CA GLN A 105 2.28 18.94 -9.38
C GLN A 105 2.50 18.64 -7.89
N SER A 106 3.13 19.57 -7.18
CA SER A 106 3.46 19.44 -5.76
C SER A 106 3.06 20.69 -5.00
N PHE A 107 2.42 20.53 -3.85
CA PHE A 107 2.14 21.63 -2.93
C PHE A 107 2.01 21.18 -1.47
N THR A 108 2.57 21.97 -0.56
CA THR A 108 2.48 21.73 0.88
C THR A 108 1.22 22.33 1.47
N PHE A 109 0.61 21.65 2.44
CA PHE A 109 -0.56 22.13 3.15
C PHE A 109 -0.61 21.68 4.62
N GLY A 110 -1.66 22.14 5.30
CA GLY A 110 -1.86 21.97 6.72
C GLY A 110 -0.98 22.83 7.61
N LYS A 111 -1.20 22.74 8.94
CA LYS A 111 -0.52 23.61 9.91
C LYS A 111 0.99 23.44 9.80
N ARG A 112 1.71 24.53 9.47
CA ARG A 112 3.17 24.55 9.23
C ARG A 112 3.62 23.69 8.03
N GLY A 113 2.73 23.40 7.07
CA GLY A 113 3.08 22.66 5.86
C GLY A 113 3.56 21.24 6.16
N TRP A 114 2.90 20.56 7.11
CA TRP A 114 3.34 19.22 7.53
C TRP A 114 2.93 18.12 6.54
N LEU A 115 1.98 18.40 5.64
CA LEU A 115 1.54 17.53 4.54
C LEU A 115 1.95 18.08 3.19
N THR A 116 2.22 17.18 2.25
CA THR A 116 2.43 17.52 0.83
C THR A 116 1.49 16.67 -0.02
N ALA A 117 0.88 17.30 -1.02
CA ALA A 117 0.20 16.60 -2.11
C ALA A 117 1.19 16.46 -3.27
N GLU A 118 1.30 15.25 -3.80
CA GLU A 118 2.08 14.96 -5.01
C GLU A 118 1.16 14.32 -6.04
N LEU A 119 1.06 14.95 -7.20
CA LEU A 119 0.19 14.53 -8.29
C LEU A 119 1.01 14.31 -9.56
N ALA A 120 0.59 13.34 -10.36
CA ALA A 120 1.18 13.03 -11.65
C ALA A 120 0.09 12.83 -12.70
N ALA A 121 0.37 13.19 -13.95
CA ALA A 121 -0.51 12.94 -15.08
C ALA A 121 0.29 12.95 -16.38
N ARG A 122 -0.23 12.28 -17.41
CA ARG A 122 0.38 12.25 -18.74
C ARG A 122 -0.19 13.32 -19.65
N ASP A 123 0.63 13.82 -20.55
CA ASP A 123 0.26 14.61 -21.73
C ASP A 123 0.34 13.66 -22.94
N THR A 124 -0.79 13.05 -23.28
CA THR A 124 -0.90 11.99 -24.30
C THR A 124 -1.03 12.56 -25.70
N ASP A 125 -1.70 13.70 -25.85
CA ASP A 125 -1.86 14.38 -27.14
C ASP A 125 -0.66 15.29 -27.50
N GLY A 126 0.19 15.57 -26.52
CA GLY A 126 1.43 16.30 -26.68
C GLY A 126 1.27 17.81 -26.73
N ASP A 127 0.13 18.37 -26.31
CA ASP A 127 -0.19 19.80 -26.34
C ASP A 127 0.56 20.63 -25.28
N GLY A 128 1.31 19.96 -24.40
CA GLY A 128 2.09 20.57 -23.33
C GLY A 128 1.33 20.73 -22.01
N ARG A 129 0.18 20.07 -21.84
CA ARG A 129 -0.63 20.04 -20.63
C ARG A 129 -1.03 18.61 -20.27
N PRO A 130 -1.17 18.29 -18.97
CA PRO A 130 -1.65 16.98 -18.59
C PRO A 130 -3.11 16.75 -19.00
N ASP A 131 -3.39 15.57 -19.55
CA ASP A 131 -4.71 15.09 -19.87
C ASP A 131 -5.43 14.58 -18.62
N ARG A 132 -6.70 14.97 -18.47
CA ARG A 132 -7.59 14.53 -17.37
C ARG A 132 -6.84 14.42 -16.03
N PRO A 133 -6.16 15.49 -15.57
CA PRO A 133 -5.30 15.41 -14.41
C PRO A 133 -6.10 15.08 -13.14
N PRO A 134 -5.49 14.37 -12.17
CA PRO A 134 -6.12 14.15 -10.88
C PRO A 134 -6.20 15.47 -10.12
N THR A 135 -7.05 15.52 -9.11
CA THR A 135 -7.21 16.70 -8.26
C THR A 135 -7.24 16.33 -6.80
N LEU A 136 -6.70 17.24 -5.98
CA LEU A 136 -6.89 17.24 -4.54
C LEU A 136 -7.49 18.59 -4.14
N THR A 137 -8.75 18.56 -3.74
CA THR A 137 -9.46 19.74 -3.26
C THR A 137 -9.93 19.51 -1.84
N SER A 138 -10.18 20.57 -1.08
CA SER A 138 -10.84 20.43 0.21
C SER A 138 -11.79 21.57 0.51
N GLY A 139 -12.72 21.29 1.43
CA GLY A 139 -13.64 22.28 1.96
C GLY A 139 -14.75 21.60 2.73
N LYS A 140 -15.26 22.29 3.77
CA LYS A 140 -16.27 21.79 4.69
C LYS A 140 -15.81 20.53 5.47
N GLY A 141 -14.54 20.48 5.85
CA GLY A 141 -14.01 19.43 6.71
C GLY A 141 -13.74 18.10 6.01
N VAL A 142 -13.44 18.15 4.70
CA VAL A 142 -13.11 16.95 3.91
C VAL A 142 -12.22 17.32 2.73
N ALA A 143 -11.20 16.50 2.47
CA ALA A 143 -10.45 16.48 1.22
C ALA A 143 -11.08 15.49 0.24
N ARG A 144 -11.13 15.87 -1.03
CA ARG A 144 -11.64 15.06 -2.14
C ARG A 144 -10.49 14.78 -3.09
N ILE A 145 -10.25 13.49 -3.31
CA ILE A 145 -9.39 12.95 -4.34
C ILE A 145 -10.31 12.59 -5.52
N ASP A 146 -10.03 13.14 -6.69
CA ASP A 146 -10.69 12.79 -7.95
C ASP A 146 -9.62 12.47 -8.98
N GLU A 147 -9.57 11.22 -9.41
CA GLU A 147 -8.59 10.69 -10.34
C GLU A 147 -9.32 10.07 -11.54
N PRO A 148 -9.53 10.87 -12.60
CA PRO A 148 -10.40 10.46 -13.69
C PRO A 148 -9.70 9.57 -14.73
N ALA A 149 -8.42 9.23 -14.57
CA ALA A 149 -7.67 8.43 -15.53
C ALA A 149 -6.56 7.59 -14.87
N HIS A 150 -6.46 6.32 -15.24
CA HIS A 150 -5.45 5.36 -14.76
C HIS A 150 -3.98 5.68 -15.06
N GLN A 151 -3.72 6.69 -15.88
CA GLN A 151 -2.39 7.15 -16.26
C GLN A 151 -1.89 8.28 -15.35
N ALA A 152 -2.63 8.55 -14.28
CA ALA A 152 -2.34 9.58 -13.30
C ALA A 152 -1.94 8.95 -11.95
N GLY A 153 -1.62 9.81 -10.99
CA GLY A 153 -1.50 9.41 -9.59
C GLY A 153 -1.72 10.60 -8.68
N VAL A 154 -2.20 10.36 -7.47
CA VAL A 154 -2.41 11.39 -6.45
C VAL A 154 -2.21 10.82 -5.07
N VAL A 155 -1.22 11.38 -4.35
CA VAL A 155 -0.92 10.99 -2.98
C VAL A 155 -0.87 12.18 -2.04
N ILE A 156 -1.33 11.96 -0.81
CA ILE A 156 -1.05 12.80 0.35
C ILE A 156 0.04 12.12 1.15
N ARG A 157 1.11 12.85 1.45
CA ARG A 157 2.25 12.36 2.23
C ARG A 157 2.68 13.30 3.34
N SER A 158 3.47 12.77 4.27
CA SER A 158 4.27 13.58 5.18
C SER A 158 5.29 14.46 4.43
N THR A 159 5.43 15.72 4.85
CA THR A 159 6.41 16.68 4.29
C THR A 159 7.82 16.46 4.84
N ARG A 160 7.93 15.90 6.04
CA ARG A 160 9.21 15.58 6.71
C ARG A 160 9.24 14.11 7.11
N ASP A 161 10.45 13.59 7.31
CA ASP A 161 10.67 12.24 7.84
C ASP A 161 9.91 12.12 9.17
N LEU A 162 9.19 11.03 9.37
CA LEU A 162 8.50 10.78 10.62
C LEU A 162 9.52 10.59 11.76
N PRO A 163 9.15 10.93 13.01
CA PRO A 163 10.04 10.72 14.15
C PRO A 163 10.33 9.23 14.38
N ALA A 164 11.25 8.93 15.29
CA ALA A 164 11.62 7.54 15.60
C ALA A 164 10.41 6.70 16.05
N GLU A 165 9.50 7.32 16.80
CA GLU A 165 8.24 6.71 17.21
C GLU A 165 7.10 7.64 16.88
N TYR A 166 6.05 7.07 16.29
CA TYR A 166 4.90 7.82 15.82
C TYR A 166 3.67 6.95 15.72
N ARG A 167 2.53 7.63 15.61
CA ARG A 167 1.30 7.06 15.08
C ARG A 167 0.69 8.04 14.09
N VAL A 168 0.41 7.56 12.88
CA VAL A 168 -0.38 8.29 11.88
C VAL A 168 -1.75 7.66 11.82
N GLU A 169 -2.80 8.47 11.78
CA GLU A 169 -4.19 8.04 11.68
C GLU A 169 -4.90 8.84 10.60
N MET A 170 -5.78 8.19 9.84
CA MET A 170 -6.59 8.80 8.79
C MET A 170 -8.03 8.27 8.87
N THR A 171 -9.00 9.17 8.71
CA THR A 171 -10.41 8.79 8.45
C THR A 171 -10.72 8.93 6.96
N LEU A 172 -11.17 7.84 6.34
CA LEU A 172 -11.49 7.72 4.92
C LEU A 172 -12.96 7.35 4.73
N ARG A 173 -13.58 7.95 3.72
CA ARG A 173 -14.86 7.54 3.14
C ARG A 173 -14.83 7.81 1.64
N GLY A 174 -15.96 7.71 0.95
CA GLY A 174 -16.00 8.12 -0.45
C GLY A 174 -15.27 7.18 -1.41
N LEU A 175 -14.83 6.00 -0.95
CA LEU A 175 -13.93 5.12 -1.71
C LEU A 175 -14.63 4.57 -2.95
N ASP A 176 -14.11 4.89 -4.12
CA ASP A 176 -14.55 4.42 -5.43
C ASP A 176 -13.36 4.14 -6.36
N PHE A 177 -12.45 3.29 -5.88
CA PHE A 177 -11.28 2.77 -6.61
C PHE A 177 -11.45 1.26 -6.88
N GLY A 178 -12.55 0.91 -7.53
CA GLY A 178 -12.95 -0.47 -7.86
C GLY A 178 -13.49 -1.30 -6.70
N GLY A 179 -13.61 -2.60 -6.94
CA GLY A 179 -14.42 -3.54 -6.15
C GLY A 179 -15.89 -3.50 -6.58
N GLN A 180 -16.76 -4.26 -5.93
CA GLN A 180 -18.19 -4.19 -6.20
C GLN A 180 -18.80 -2.90 -5.66
N ARG A 181 -19.81 -2.35 -6.34
CA ARG A 181 -20.71 -1.30 -5.81
C ARG A 181 -22.14 -1.82 -5.88
N GLY A 182 -22.81 -1.85 -4.73
CA GLY A 182 -24.14 -2.48 -4.63
C GLY A 182 -24.17 -3.93 -5.13
N GLY A 183 -23.08 -4.69 -4.94
CA GLY A 183 -22.96 -6.08 -5.41
C GLY A 183 -22.56 -6.25 -6.88
N LEU A 184 -22.28 -5.17 -7.61
CA LEU A 184 -21.99 -5.20 -9.04
C LEU A 184 -20.54 -4.80 -9.33
N TRP A 185 -19.86 -5.57 -10.17
CA TRP A 185 -18.55 -5.22 -10.74
C TRP A 185 -18.66 -4.31 -11.97
N ASP A 186 -19.74 -4.50 -12.72
CA ASP A 186 -20.11 -3.70 -13.88
C ASP A 186 -21.18 -2.71 -13.40
N TYR A 187 -20.78 -1.45 -13.23
CA TYR A 187 -21.57 -0.45 -12.56
C TYR A 187 -22.69 0.07 -13.48
N PRO A 188 -23.83 0.53 -12.93
CA PRO A 188 -24.96 1.02 -13.75
C PRO A 188 -24.63 2.23 -14.63
N ASP A 189 -23.58 2.98 -14.32
CA ASP A 189 -23.09 4.12 -15.09
C ASP A 189 -22.14 3.72 -16.24
N GLY A 190 -21.98 2.41 -16.47
CA GLY A 190 -21.13 1.86 -17.54
C GLY A 190 -19.68 1.62 -17.13
N ARG A 191 -19.29 1.97 -15.89
CA ARG A 191 -17.95 1.70 -15.39
C ARG A 191 -17.72 0.22 -15.13
N VAL A 192 -16.50 -0.26 -15.29
CA VAL A 192 -16.09 -1.64 -15.02
C VAL A 192 -15.00 -1.61 -13.95
N ASN A 193 -15.23 -2.24 -12.79
CA ASN A 193 -14.30 -2.18 -11.65
C ASN A 193 -13.89 -0.74 -11.27
N GLY A 194 -14.84 0.19 -11.31
CA GLY A 194 -14.60 1.62 -11.05
C GLY A 194 -14.03 2.41 -12.24
N TYR A 195 -13.57 1.74 -13.30
CA TYR A 195 -12.99 2.40 -14.46
C TYR A 195 -14.03 2.93 -15.44
N SER A 196 -13.81 4.13 -15.99
CA SER A 196 -14.54 4.70 -17.12
C SER A 196 -14.48 3.79 -18.35
N PRO A 197 -15.52 3.79 -19.19
CA PRO A 197 -15.58 2.87 -20.33
C PRO A 197 -14.67 3.29 -21.51
N GLU A 198 -14.25 4.55 -21.57
CA GLU A 198 -13.55 5.10 -22.73
C GLU A 198 -12.06 4.77 -22.77
N GLY A 199 -11.55 4.61 -24.00
CA GLY A 199 -10.13 4.38 -24.27
C GLY A 199 -9.66 2.96 -23.93
N CYS A 200 -8.40 2.69 -24.27
CA CYS A 200 -7.71 1.53 -23.71
C CYS A 200 -7.11 1.92 -22.36
N LYS A 201 -7.27 1.03 -21.37
CA LYS A 201 -6.71 1.21 -20.04
C LYS A 201 -5.76 0.08 -19.75
N THR A 202 -4.48 0.38 -19.63
CA THR A 202 -3.45 -0.65 -19.59
C THR A 202 -2.32 -0.30 -18.64
N ASN A 203 -1.51 -1.30 -18.30
CA ASN A 203 -0.30 -1.10 -17.51
C ASN A 203 0.87 -0.47 -18.30
N PHE A 204 0.63 0.10 -19.47
CA PHE A 204 1.66 0.72 -20.30
C PHE A 204 2.41 1.85 -19.58
N PRO A 205 3.74 1.99 -19.76
CA PRO A 205 4.68 1.10 -20.46
C PRO A 205 5.44 0.19 -19.48
N TRP A 206 5.02 0.13 -18.21
CA TRP A 206 5.77 -0.51 -17.15
C TRP A 206 5.24 -1.92 -16.89
N ALA A 207 5.81 -2.88 -17.62
CA ALA A 207 5.59 -4.31 -17.42
C ALA A 207 6.80 -4.98 -16.76
N SER A 208 6.59 -6.13 -16.15
CA SER A 208 7.66 -6.98 -15.60
C SER A 208 8.32 -7.91 -16.64
N GLY A 209 7.95 -7.78 -17.91
CA GLY A 209 8.47 -8.59 -19.01
C GLY A 209 7.48 -8.68 -20.18
N GLY A 210 7.88 -9.41 -21.21
CA GLY A 210 7.08 -9.62 -22.42
C GLY A 210 7.46 -8.69 -23.57
N ASP A 211 6.54 -8.48 -24.50
CA ASP A 211 6.75 -7.64 -25.68
C ASP A 211 6.42 -6.16 -25.38
N PHE A 212 7.46 -5.32 -25.35
CA PHE A 212 7.35 -3.88 -25.14
C PHE A 212 7.13 -3.10 -26.45
N SER A 213 7.24 -3.75 -27.62
CA SER A 213 7.11 -3.08 -28.93
C SER A 213 5.66 -2.87 -29.35
N ARG A 214 4.72 -3.62 -28.75
CA ARG A 214 3.30 -3.58 -29.08
C ARG A 214 2.66 -2.20 -28.79
N PRO A 215 1.63 -1.81 -29.55
CA PRO A 215 0.84 -0.61 -29.29
C PRO A 215 0.20 -0.63 -27.89
N GLU A 216 0.00 0.53 -27.26
CA GLU A 216 -0.52 0.65 -25.89
C GLU A 216 -1.80 -0.17 -25.66
N CYS A 217 -2.76 -0.14 -26.58
CA CYS A 217 -4.02 -0.86 -26.41
C CYS A 217 -3.93 -2.39 -26.49
N GLU A 218 -2.74 -2.95 -26.78
CA GLU A 218 -2.46 -4.38 -26.74
C GLU A 218 -1.75 -4.82 -25.43
N TRP A 219 -1.51 -3.87 -24.51
CA TRP A 219 -0.99 -4.16 -23.17
C TRP A 219 -2.09 -4.74 -22.26
N ALA A 220 -1.69 -5.22 -21.08
CA ALA A 220 -2.63 -5.87 -20.16
C ALA A 220 -3.71 -4.88 -19.71
N ASP A 221 -4.98 -5.24 -19.89
CA ASP A 221 -6.12 -4.38 -19.57
C ASP A 221 -6.36 -4.33 -18.06
N VAL A 222 -6.13 -3.16 -17.45
CA VAL A 222 -6.24 -2.99 -15.99
C VAL A 222 -7.69 -3.02 -15.50
N ARG A 223 -8.68 -2.77 -16.36
CA ARG A 223 -10.12 -2.82 -15.99
C ARG A 223 -10.54 -4.22 -15.56
N THR A 224 -9.99 -5.22 -16.26
CA THR A 224 -10.25 -6.63 -16.00
C THR A 224 -9.19 -7.28 -15.12
N ASP A 225 -8.13 -6.54 -14.77
CA ASP A 225 -7.13 -6.95 -13.81
C ASP A 225 -7.48 -6.43 -12.42
N SER A 226 -6.99 -5.25 -12.04
CA SER A 226 -7.14 -4.67 -10.70
C SER A 226 -7.24 -3.15 -10.72
N ASN A 227 -8.14 -2.62 -9.89
CA ASN A 227 -8.10 -1.26 -9.37
C ASN A 227 -7.63 -1.30 -7.89
N GLY A 228 -7.45 -0.16 -7.24
CA GLY A 228 -6.99 -0.16 -5.86
C GLY A 228 -6.75 1.22 -5.26
N PHE A 229 -6.40 1.21 -3.98
CA PHE A 229 -6.11 2.43 -3.22
C PHE A 229 -5.20 2.10 -2.05
N TYR A 230 -4.22 2.95 -1.77
CA TYR A 230 -3.40 2.82 -0.56
C TYR A 230 -4.07 3.60 0.57
N TYR A 231 -4.74 2.85 1.46
CA TYR A 231 -5.37 3.42 2.65
C TYR A 231 -4.33 4.10 3.54
N MET A 232 -3.20 3.43 3.77
CA MET A 232 -2.01 4.03 4.37
C MET A 232 -0.80 3.13 4.11
N SER A 233 0.34 3.70 3.75
CA SER A 233 1.62 2.99 3.62
C SER A 233 2.74 3.78 4.27
N ILE A 234 3.78 3.09 4.76
CA ILE A 234 5.06 3.70 5.13
C ILE A 234 6.07 3.36 4.04
N MET A 235 6.57 4.40 3.39
CA MET A 235 7.58 4.31 2.34
C MET A 235 8.97 4.54 2.92
N ASP A 236 9.98 4.06 2.19
CA ASP A 236 11.39 4.05 2.59
C ASP A 236 12.24 5.18 1.96
N TYR A 237 11.61 6.11 1.24
CA TYR A 237 12.25 7.22 0.51
C TYR A 237 11.59 8.56 0.82
N ARG A 238 12.31 9.68 0.61
CA ARG A 238 11.87 11.01 1.07
C ARG A 238 10.82 11.67 0.19
N GLN A 239 11.00 11.60 -1.12
CA GLN A 239 10.17 12.29 -2.10
C GLN A 239 9.04 11.36 -2.56
N VAL A 240 8.20 10.92 -1.62
CA VAL A 240 7.07 10.02 -1.93
C VAL A 240 6.11 10.71 -2.89
N ALA A 241 5.97 10.15 -4.08
CA ALA A 241 5.12 10.65 -5.16
C ALA A 241 4.60 9.45 -5.96
N PRO A 242 3.66 9.67 -6.90
CA PRO A 242 3.27 8.60 -7.81
C PRO A 242 4.45 8.12 -8.65
N HIS A 243 4.61 6.82 -8.83
CA HIS A 243 5.60 6.20 -9.71
C HIS A 243 4.94 5.05 -10.48
N ASN A 244 5.72 4.38 -11.32
CA ASN A 244 5.31 3.09 -11.86
C ASN A 244 5.06 2.06 -10.75
N ASN A 245 4.25 1.04 -11.06
CA ASN A 245 3.88 -0.01 -10.09
C ASN A 245 5.09 -0.80 -9.53
N VAL A 246 6.15 -1.02 -10.31
CA VAL A 246 7.34 -1.76 -9.82
C VAL A 246 8.04 -1.01 -8.70
N PHE A 247 8.28 0.29 -8.92
CA PHE A 247 8.90 1.18 -7.95
C PHE A 247 8.17 1.15 -6.61
N VAL A 248 6.86 1.40 -6.64
CA VAL A 248 6.05 1.44 -5.42
C VAL A 248 6.12 0.11 -4.68
N HIS A 249 6.12 -1.02 -5.37
CA HIS A 249 6.23 -2.34 -4.73
C HIS A 249 7.61 -2.62 -4.10
N GLY A 250 8.68 -1.97 -4.55
CA GLY A 250 10.03 -2.08 -3.97
C GLY A 250 10.26 -1.19 -2.73
N HIS A 251 9.46 -0.13 -2.56
CA HIS A 251 9.73 0.95 -1.61
C HIS A 251 8.74 1.06 -0.43
N ARG A 252 7.96 0.00 -0.19
CA ARG A 252 7.04 -0.08 0.94
C ARG A 252 7.71 -0.84 2.08
N LYS A 253 7.56 -0.35 3.31
CA LYS A 253 7.93 -1.10 4.53
C LYS A 253 6.73 -1.87 5.06
N VAL A 254 5.59 -1.17 5.15
CA VAL A 254 4.29 -1.71 5.54
C VAL A 254 3.19 -1.00 4.75
N ALA A 255 2.11 -1.70 4.41
CA ALA A 255 1.00 -1.13 3.65
C ALA A 255 -0.35 -1.71 4.07
N MET A 256 -1.33 -0.84 4.24
CA MET A 256 -2.73 -1.16 4.11
C MET A 256 -3.23 -0.68 2.76
N ASP A 257 -3.54 -1.62 1.86
CA ASP A 257 -4.01 -1.32 0.50
C ASP A 257 -5.24 -2.15 0.10
N GLY A 258 -5.94 -1.66 -0.91
CA GLY A 258 -6.96 -2.41 -1.64
C GLY A 258 -6.36 -2.91 -2.95
N TYR A 259 -6.44 -4.22 -3.19
CA TYR A 259 -6.08 -4.84 -4.46
C TYR A 259 -7.34 -5.46 -5.10
N ASN A 260 -8.14 -4.58 -5.71
CA ASN A 260 -9.53 -4.86 -6.08
C ASN A 260 -9.57 -5.51 -7.45
N ARG A 261 -9.33 -6.82 -7.48
CA ARG A 261 -9.22 -7.65 -8.68
C ARG A 261 -10.58 -8.02 -9.27
N TYR A 262 -10.81 -7.69 -10.54
CA TYR A 262 -12.10 -7.91 -11.20
C TYR A 262 -12.41 -9.40 -11.35
N LYS A 263 -13.52 -9.86 -10.74
CA LYS A 263 -14.06 -11.24 -10.87
C LYS A 263 -13.00 -12.35 -10.77
N TYR A 264 -12.00 -12.17 -9.90
CA TYR A 264 -10.87 -13.10 -9.79
C TYR A 264 -11.28 -14.44 -9.16
N THR A 265 -10.91 -15.54 -9.81
CA THR A 265 -11.21 -16.92 -9.38
C THR A 265 -9.96 -17.78 -9.14
N GLY A 266 -8.78 -17.18 -9.25
CA GLY A 266 -7.52 -17.85 -9.00
C GLY A 266 -7.26 -18.08 -7.50
N LYS A 267 -6.15 -18.75 -7.19
CA LYS A 267 -5.75 -19.08 -5.80
C LYS A 267 -4.80 -18.07 -5.16
N GLY A 268 -4.35 -17.08 -5.92
CA GLY A 268 -3.35 -16.10 -5.46
C GLY A 268 -3.93 -15.01 -4.55
N LEU A 269 -5.23 -15.01 -4.29
CA LEU A 269 -5.91 -14.04 -3.42
C LEU A 269 -6.92 -14.78 -2.54
N LEU A 270 -7.03 -14.36 -1.28
CA LEU A 270 -7.93 -14.92 -0.28
C LEU A 270 -8.56 -13.79 0.54
N TYR A 271 -9.75 -14.06 1.06
CA TYR A 271 -10.33 -13.29 2.16
C TYR A 271 -10.14 -14.04 3.47
N CYS A 272 -9.90 -13.32 4.55
CA CYS A 272 -10.16 -13.83 5.88
C CYS A 272 -11.61 -13.53 6.25
N ASP A 273 -12.36 -14.55 6.68
CA ASP A 273 -13.61 -14.37 7.43
C ASP A 273 -13.26 -14.32 8.92
N PRO A 274 -13.28 -13.13 9.56
CA PRO A 274 -12.90 -13.00 10.96
C PRO A 274 -13.93 -13.61 11.92
N ALA A 275 -15.17 -13.84 11.48
CA ALA A 275 -16.20 -14.45 12.33
C ALA A 275 -15.97 -15.95 12.50
N THR A 276 -15.42 -16.62 11.49
CA THR A 276 -15.15 -18.06 11.51
C THR A 276 -13.68 -18.42 11.67
N GLY A 277 -12.77 -17.46 11.50
CA GLY A 277 -11.32 -17.67 11.53
C GLY A 277 -10.82 -18.51 10.36
N ARG A 278 -11.53 -18.49 9.21
CA ARG A 278 -11.22 -19.30 8.03
C ARG A 278 -10.95 -18.43 6.81
N TYR A 279 -10.01 -18.90 5.99
CA TYR A 279 -9.79 -18.30 4.68
C TYR A 279 -10.86 -18.73 3.69
N GLU A 280 -11.34 -17.77 2.92
CA GLU A 280 -12.29 -17.94 1.84
C GLU A 280 -11.63 -17.59 0.49
N PRO A 281 -12.05 -18.22 -0.61
CA PRO A 281 -11.60 -17.82 -1.94
C PRO A 281 -12.00 -16.37 -2.22
N TYR A 282 -11.19 -15.66 -3.01
CA TYR A 282 -11.48 -14.26 -3.35
C TYR A 282 -12.88 -14.03 -3.93
N SER A 283 -13.41 -15.00 -4.69
CA SER A 283 -14.75 -14.95 -5.27
C SER A 283 -15.90 -14.95 -4.24
N ALA A 284 -15.63 -15.24 -2.98
CA ALA A 284 -16.62 -15.16 -1.89
C ALA A 284 -16.82 -13.72 -1.40
N GLY A 285 -15.81 -12.85 -1.56
CA GLY A 285 -15.87 -11.46 -1.14
C GLY A 285 -16.37 -10.51 -2.22
N THR A 286 -16.37 -9.22 -1.87
CA THR A 286 -16.92 -8.15 -2.72
C THR A 286 -15.86 -7.46 -3.57
N GLY A 287 -14.59 -7.85 -3.41
CA GLY A 287 -13.47 -7.18 -4.05
C GLY A 287 -13.11 -5.82 -3.45
N ASN A 288 -13.61 -5.50 -2.25
CA ASN A 288 -13.27 -4.29 -1.50
C ASN A 288 -12.42 -4.66 -0.27
N GLY A 289 -11.46 -5.56 -0.47
CA GLY A 289 -10.61 -6.05 0.61
C GLY A 289 -9.65 -4.99 1.13
N VAL A 290 -9.26 -5.13 2.38
CA VAL A 290 -8.08 -4.45 2.94
C VAL A 290 -7.01 -5.50 3.17
N ASN A 291 -5.90 -5.40 2.45
CA ASN A 291 -4.71 -6.16 2.78
C ASN A 291 -3.93 -5.39 3.85
N ALA A 292 -3.41 -6.08 4.86
CA ALA A 292 -2.49 -5.51 5.83
C ALA A 292 -1.17 -6.25 5.73
N ILE A 293 -0.18 -5.61 5.10
CA ILE A 293 1.02 -6.26 4.61
C ILE A 293 2.25 -5.68 5.30
N PHE A 294 3.06 -6.55 5.88
CA PHE A 294 4.45 -6.26 6.23
C PHE A 294 5.36 -6.82 5.15
N MET A 295 6.23 -5.97 4.60
CA MET A 295 7.14 -6.35 3.52
C MET A 295 8.36 -7.06 4.12
N THR A 296 8.87 -8.11 3.48
CA THR A 296 10.07 -8.86 3.93
C THR A 296 11.32 -8.51 3.13
N ASP A 297 12.46 -9.09 3.45
CA ASP A 297 13.66 -9.08 2.61
C ASP A 297 13.59 -10.07 1.44
N ASP A 298 12.81 -11.14 1.58
CA ASP A 298 12.63 -12.10 0.51
C ASP A 298 12.06 -11.48 -0.75
N ARG A 299 12.61 -11.87 -1.90
CA ARG A 299 12.10 -11.48 -3.21
C ARG A 299 10.85 -12.27 -3.56
N ARG A 300 9.73 -11.58 -3.85
CA ARG A 300 8.45 -12.25 -4.18
C ARG A 300 8.41 -12.86 -5.58
N TYR A 301 8.92 -12.13 -6.57
CA TYR A 301 8.86 -12.54 -7.97
C TYR A 301 10.24 -12.54 -8.63
N ALA A 302 10.64 -13.66 -9.24
CA ALA A 302 11.91 -13.74 -9.95
C ALA A 302 12.01 -12.81 -11.19
N ALA A 303 10.86 -12.34 -11.71
CA ALA A 303 10.81 -11.47 -12.88
C ALA A 303 10.63 -9.98 -12.53
N MET A 304 10.31 -9.63 -11.28
CA MET A 304 9.95 -8.27 -10.89
C MET A 304 10.65 -7.87 -9.58
N PRO A 305 11.09 -6.61 -9.45
CA PRO A 305 11.44 -6.03 -8.16
C PRO A 305 10.23 -6.05 -7.22
N GLY A 306 10.50 -6.23 -5.94
CA GLY A 306 9.46 -6.30 -4.91
C GLY A 306 9.65 -7.49 -3.98
N THR A 307 9.19 -7.28 -2.77
CA THR A 307 9.41 -8.16 -1.64
C THR A 307 8.20 -9.04 -1.36
N GLU A 308 8.43 -10.13 -0.65
CA GLU A 308 7.39 -11.03 -0.16
C GLU A 308 6.65 -10.39 1.02
N TYR A 309 5.45 -10.90 1.27
CA TYR A 309 4.48 -10.32 2.18
C TYR A 309 4.26 -11.23 3.38
N LEU A 310 4.21 -10.63 4.57
CA LEU A 310 3.65 -11.21 5.77
C LEU A 310 2.29 -10.57 6.03
N MET A 311 1.28 -11.41 6.21
CA MET A 311 -0.10 -11.00 6.39
C MET A 311 -0.66 -11.71 7.61
N ASP A 312 -0.81 -10.93 8.69
CA ASP A 312 -1.49 -11.38 9.90
C ASP A 312 -2.98 -11.04 9.81
N SER A 313 -3.83 -11.98 10.19
CA SER A 313 -5.27 -11.79 10.26
C SER A 313 -5.88 -12.67 11.34
N GLU A 314 -7.18 -12.50 11.61
CA GLU A 314 -7.94 -13.40 12.50
C GLU A 314 -7.98 -14.86 12.00
N CYS A 315 -7.62 -15.11 10.75
CA CYS A 315 -7.53 -16.45 10.16
C CYS A 315 -6.12 -17.07 10.32
N GLY A 316 -5.20 -16.32 10.92
CA GLY A 316 -3.82 -16.71 11.19
C GLY A 316 -2.80 -15.97 10.33
N HIS A 317 -1.55 -16.42 10.46
CA HIS A 317 -0.40 -15.86 9.75
C HIS A 317 -0.23 -16.49 8.35
N ARG A 318 0.13 -15.65 7.36
CA ARG A 318 0.49 -16.08 6.01
C ARG A 318 1.74 -15.36 5.50
N LYS A 319 2.64 -16.15 4.92
CA LYS A 319 3.76 -15.69 4.09
C LYS A 319 3.63 -16.29 2.69
N GLY A 320 3.67 -15.44 1.67
CA GLY A 320 3.63 -15.85 0.26
C GLY A 320 2.41 -16.67 -0.17
N GLY A 321 2.45 -17.15 -1.43
CA GLY A 321 1.42 -17.96 -2.06
C GLY A 321 0.15 -17.20 -2.46
N ALA A 322 -0.54 -16.58 -1.49
CA ALA A 322 -1.73 -15.77 -1.72
C ALA A 322 -1.65 -14.44 -0.95
N ILE A 323 -2.17 -13.36 -1.54
CA ILE A 323 -2.44 -12.12 -0.81
C ILE A 323 -3.73 -12.31 -0.02
N VAL A 324 -3.70 -11.97 1.27
CA VAL A 324 -4.85 -12.08 2.17
C VAL A 324 -5.42 -10.69 2.43
N SER A 325 -6.66 -10.49 2.02
CA SER A 325 -7.50 -9.41 2.54
C SER A 325 -7.90 -9.76 3.97
N THR A 326 -7.43 -9.00 4.95
CA THR A 326 -7.69 -9.25 6.38
C THR A 326 -9.14 -8.99 6.75
N VAL A 327 -9.80 -8.11 6.00
CA VAL A 327 -11.23 -7.78 6.09
C VAL A 327 -11.77 -7.43 4.71
N ASP A 328 -13.09 -7.48 4.54
CA ASP A 328 -13.79 -6.97 3.36
C ASP A 328 -14.69 -5.79 3.76
N LEU A 329 -14.56 -4.66 3.06
CA LEU A 329 -15.44 -3.52 3.24
C LEU A 329 -16.82 -3.83 2.65
N ARG A 330 -17.88 -3.24 3.22
CA ARG A 330 -19.25 -3.50 2.75
C ARG A 330 -19.63 -2.55 1.60
N PRO A 331 -19.81 -3.04 0.36
CA PRO A 331 -20.10 -2.19 -0.79
C PRO A 331 -21.41 -1.41 -0.68
N GLU A 332 -22.39 -1.91 0.07
CA GLU A 332 -23.67 -1.24 0.35
C GLU A 332 -23.55 -0.07 1.34
N LEU A 333 -22.44 0.02 2.06
CA LEU A 333 -22.14 1.13 2.97
C LEU A 333 -21.20 2.16 2.34
N LEU A 334 -20.56 1.81 1.22
CA LEU A 334 -19.78 2.75 0.42
C LEU A 334 -20.72 3.55 -0.48
N PRO A 335 -20.48 4.87 -0.68
CA PRO A 335 -19.35 5.66 -0.17
C PRO A 335 -19.52 6.29 1.23
N GLN A 336 -20.63 6.09 1.94
CA GLN A 336 -20.97 6.95 3.09
C GLN A 336 -20.27 6.58 4.40
N GLU A 337 -20.01 5.29 4.64
CA GLU A 337 -19.43 4.82 5.90
C GLU A 337 -17.96 5.25 6.05
N PRO A 338 -17.58 5.86 7.18
CA PRO A 338 -16.20 6.18 7.47
C PRO A 338 -15.44 4.97 8.01
N TYR A 339 -14.20 4.83 7.55
CA TYR A 339 -13.23 3.85 8.01
C TYR A 339 -11.98 4.58 8.51
N THR A 340 -11.40 4.10 9.60
CA THR A 340 -10.18 4.67 10.15
C THR A 340 -9.03 3.70 9.92
N PHE A 341 -7.91 4.21 9.43
CA PHE A 341 -6.68 3.46 9.21
C PHE A 341 -5.54 4.14 9.95
N ALA A 342 -4.69 3.36 10.60
CA ALA A 342 -3.52 3.89 11.28
C ALA A 342 -2.30 2.98 11.19
N ILE A 343 -1.13 3.61 11.15
CA ILE A 343 0.16 2.93 11.27
C ILE A 343 0.93 3.56 12.41
N GLU A 344 1.48 2.71 13.27
CA GLU A 344 2.24 3.07 14.45
C GLU A 344 3.64 2.44 14.38
N ARG A 345 4.67 3.20 14.72
CA ARG A 345 6.02 2.70 15.01
C ARG A 345 6.33 2.99 16.47
N ARG A 346 6.58 1.95 17.27
CA ARG A 346 6.89 2.07 18.70
C ARG A 346 7.60 0.82 19.18
N ASP A 347 8.55 0.97 20.12
CA ASP A 347 9.20 -0.15 20.81
C ASP A 347 9.79 -1.20 19.85
N GLY A 348 10.38 -0.76 18.73
CA GLY A 348 11.00 -1.65 17.76
C GLY A 348 10.02 -2.43 16.86
N ALA A 349 8.75 -2.01 16.78
CA ALA A 349 7.71 -2.67 15.99
C ALA A 349 6.91 -1.69 15.13
N TYR A 350 6.26 -2.24 14.08
CA TYR A 350 5.15 -1.57 13.40
C TYR A 350 3.82 -2.21 13.81
N THR A 351 2.78 -1.39 13.94
CA THR A 351 1.39 -1.84 14.10
C THR A 351 0.51 -1.20 13.04
N MET A 352 -0.23 -2.02 12.30
CA MET A 352 -1.32 -1.59 11.41
C MET A 352 -2.65 -1.76 12.13
N GLU A 353 -3.50 -0.74 12.09
CA GLU A 353 -4.84 -0.75 12.67
C GLU A 353 -5.88 -0.29 11.66
N MET A 354 -7.01 -0.98 11.61
CA MET A 354 -8.18 -0.60 10.81
C MET A 354 -9.46 -0.72 11.64
N THR A 355 -10.33 0.28 11.52
CA THR A 355 -11.61 0.35 12.23
C THR A 355 -12.71 0.71 11.24
N GLY A 356 -13.85 0.03 11.32
CA GLY A 356 -14.99 0.30 10.45
C GLY A 356 -16.05 -0.77 10.55
N VAL A 357 -16.96 -0.82 9.56
CA VAL A 357 -17.98 -1.86 9.45
C VAL A 357 -17.58 -2.83 8.34
N PHE A 358 -17.14 -4.02 8.74
CA PHE A 358 -16.64 -5.04 7.83
C PHE A 358 -17.69 -6.13 7.59
N ALA A 359 -17.57 -6.83 6.45
CA ALA A 359 -18.33 -8.05 6.20
C ALA A 359 -18.08 -9.08 7.32
N HIS A 360 -19.05 -9.98 7.52
CA HIS A 360 -19.05 -11.06 8.53
C HIS A 360 -19.10 -10.65 10.01
N VAL A 361 -18.47 -9.54 10.40
CA VAL A 361 -18.35 -9.13 11.82
C VAL A 361 -19.00 -7.80 12.19
N GLY A 362 -19.41 -6.99 11.21
CA GLY A 362 -19.98 -5.67 11.48
C GLY A 362 -18.92 -4.69 11.99
N ARG A 363 -19.25 -3.85 12.98
CA ARG A 363 -18.34 -2.83 13.49
C ARG A 363 -17.23 -3.47 14.33
N ALA A 364 -15.98 -3.33 13.89
CA ALA A 364 -14.83 -3.90 14.57
C ALA A 364 -13.58 -3.01 14.43
N THR A 365 -12.57 -3.30 15.24
CA THR A 365 -11.20 -2.76 15.12
C THR A 365 -10.23 -3.93 15.12
N PHE A 366 -9.36 -3.99 14.12
CA PHE A 366 -8.29 -4.98 14.02
C PHE A 366 -6.94 -4.30 14.15
N ARG A 367 -6.01 -4.93 14.88
CA ARG A 367 -4.64 -4.45 15.10
C ARG A 367 -3.67 -5.60 14.86
N TYR A 368 -2.70 -5.39 13.99
CA TYR A 368 -1.65 -6.36 13.68
C TYR A 368 -0.30 -5.73 13.95
N THR A 369 0.52 -6.36 14.80
CA THR A 369 1.81 -5.84 15.24
C THR A 369 2.91 -6.83 14.91
N ARG A 370 4.01 -6.34 14.32
CA ARG A 370 5.25 -7.11 14.15
C ARG A 370 6.45 -6.29 14.58
N ALA A 371 7.32 -6.92 15.37
CA ALA A 371 8.66 -6.40 15.65
C ALA A 371 9.48 -6.33 14.36
N PHE A 372 10.56 -5.52 14.36
CA PHE A 372 11.50 -5.44 13.25
C PHE A 372 11.88 -6.82 12.73
N VAL A 373 12.34 -7.73 13.60
CA VAL A 373 12.56 -9.14 13.27
C VAL A 373 11.70 -9.98 14.20
N GLN A 374 10.82 -10.79 13.64
CA GLN A 374 9.99 -11.73 14.38
C GLN A 374 9.94 -13.06 13.64
N ASP A 375 10.16 -14.16 14.36
CA ASP A 375 10.16 -15.51 13.79
C ASP A 375 11.19 -15.71 12.66
N GLY A 376 12.29 -14.95 12.70
CA GLY A 376 13.35 -14.96 11.69
C GLY A 376 13.08 -14.06 10.48
N GLU A 377 11.90 -13.45 10.40
CA GLU A 377 11.45 -12.65 9.26
C GLU A 377 11.55 -11.15 9.58
N PRO A 378 12.30 -10.35 8.80
CA PRO A 378 12.40 -8.91 9.00
C PRO A 378 11.22 -8.14 8.39
N ILE A 379 11.06 -6.90 8.81
CA ILE A 379 10.32 -5.87 8.06
C ILE A 379 11.32 -5.13 7.17
N TRP A 380 11.13 -5.19 5.86
CA TRP A 380 11.97 -4.56 4.84
C TRP A 380 12.27 -3.10 5.17
N HIS A 381 13.55 -2.73 5.07
CA HIS A 381 14.03 -1.37 5.27
C HIS A 381 13.57 -0.71 6.58
N TYR A 382 13.34 -1.48 7.65
CA TYR A 382 12.85 -0.97 8.94
C TYR A 382 13.73 0.13 9.56
N ASN A 383 15.04 0.09 9.34
CA ASN A 383 16.03 0.98 9.93
C ASN A 383 15.91 2.41 9.39
N GLN A 384 15.65 3.37 10.27
CA GLN A 384 15.70 4.80 9.98
C GLN A 384 17.11 5.37 10.14
N ARG A 385 17.98 4.66 10.87
CA ARG A 385 19.37 5.07 11.13
C ARG A 385 20.34 3.92 10.81
N PRO A 386 21.58 4.23 10.39
CA PRO A 386 22.58 3.22 10.06
C PRO A 386 22.86 2.19 11.15
N GLN A 387 22.72 2.59 12.42
CA GLN A 387 23.06 1.74 13.56
C GLN A 387 21.92 0.81 14.00
N GLU A 388 20.72 0.94 13.42
CA GLU A 388 19.56 0.10 13.77
C GLU A 388 19.59 -1.27 13.07
N TYR A 389 20.51 -1.46 12.13
CA TYR A 389 20.59 -2.65 11.30
C TYR A 389 22.05 -2.98 10.93
N ASP A 390 22.37 -4.28 10.93
CA ASP A 390 23.72 -4.84 10.82
C ASP A 390 24.03 -5.44 9.43
N GLY A 391 23.09 -5.41 8.48
CA GLY A 391 23.29 -5.97 7.14
C GLY A 391 22.94 -7.45 7.00
N ARG A 392 22.38 -8.11 8.02
CA ARG A 392 22.17 -9.57 8.00
C ARG A 392 21.13 -10.09 6.99
N PHE A 393 20.33 -9.21 6.39
CA PHE A 393 19.32 -9.51 5.37
C PHE A 393 19.68 -8.88 4.01
N ASP A 394 20.95 -8.51 3.83
CA ASP A 394 21.43 -7.96 2.57
C ASP A 394 21.45 -9.02 1.47
N ALA A 395 21.13 -8.63 0.25
CA ALA A 395 21.09 -9.52 -0.90
C ALA A 395 21.49 -8.80 -2.19
N ASP A 396 21.80 -9.58 -3.22
CA ASP A 396 21.92 -9.10 -4.59
C ASP A 396 20.75 -9.62 -5.42
N TRP A 397 20.09 -8.74 -6.16
CA TRP A 397 19.02 -9.13 -7.07
C TRP A 397 19.48 -8.96 -8.52
N THR A 398 19.19 -9.95 -9.35
CA THR A 398 19.58 -9.94 -10.76
C THR A 398 18.34 -10.03 -11.66
N TRP A 399 18.36 -9.27 -12.75
CA TRP A 399 17.41 -9.35 -13.86
C TRP A 399 18.18 -9.49 -15.17
N THR A 400 17.60 -10.25 -16.08
CA THR A 400 18.13 -10.41 -17.42
C THR A 400 17.00 -10.25 -18.42
N GLY A 401 17.26 -9.52 -19.49
CA GLY A 401 16.31 -9.26 -20.55
C GLY A 401 17.01 -8.80 -21.82
N PRO A 402 16.24 -8.31 -22.81
CA PRO A 402 16.78 -7.83 -24.09
C PRO A 402 17.76 -6.65 -23.95
N GLY A 403 17.70 -5.89 -22.85
CA GLY A 403 18.64 -4.81 -22.56
C GLY A 403 19.94 -5.24 -21.89
N GLY A 404 20.10 -6.53 -21.57
CA GLY A 404 21.29 -7.08 -20.91
C GLY A 404 20.98 -7.65 -19.53
N THR A 405 21.94 -7.49 -18.61
CA THR A 405 21.82 -7.96 -17.23
C THR A 405 22.03 -6.80 -16.27
N LEU A 406 21.08 -6.64 -15.34
CA LEU A 406 21.17 -5.71 -14.22
C LEU A 406 21.36 -6.51 -12.94
N VAL A 407 22.27 -6.03 -12.09
CA VAL A 407 22.44 -6.52 -10.72
C VAL A 407 22.23 -5.34 -9.78
N ASP A 408 21.17 -5.37 -8.98
CA ASP A 408 21.04 -4.53 -7.80
C ASP A 408 21.87 -5.16 -6.70
N ARG A 409 22.95 -4.48 -6.32
CA ARG A 409 23.93 -5.01 -5.36
C ARG A 409 23.71 -4.39 -4.01
N GLY A 410 23.64 -5.24 -3.00
CA GLY A 410 23.38 -4.83 -1.64
C GLY A 410 22.03 -4.12 -1.56
N THR A 411 20.95 -4.87 -1.77
CA THR A 411 19.58 -4.35 -1.72
C THR A 411 19.25 -3.80 -0.33
N TRP A 412 19.90 -4.31 0.71
CA TRP A 412 19.78 -3.81 2.08
C TRP A 412 21.07 -3.96 2.87
N PRO A 413 22.08 -3.10 2.61
CA PRO A 413 23.43 -3.28 3.11
C PRO A 413 23.58 -2.76 4.53
N ALA A 414 24.59 -3.26 5.25
CA ALA A 414 24.97 -2.70 6.56
C ALA A 414 25.29 -1.20 6.44
N GLY A 415 24.88 -0.41 7.44
CA GLY A 415 25.10 1.04 7.44
C GLY A 415 24.16 1.85 6.54
N SER A 416 23.19 1.20 5.88
CA SER A 416 22.08 1.86 5.19
C SER A 416 21.10 2.53 6.15
N ALA A 417 20.26 3.44 5.66
CA ALA A 417 19.19 4.06 6.43
C ALA A 417 18.07 4.53 5.52
N TYR A 418 16.83 4.24 5.94
CA TYR A 418 15.64 4.50 5.15
C TYR A 418 14.64 5.30 5.98
N PRO A 419 14.31 6.55 5.60
CA PRO A 419 13.32 7.34 6.33
C PRO A 419 11.95 6.67 6.34
N ASP A 420 11.11 7.04 7.31
CA ASP A 420 9.68 6.73 7.26
C ASP A 420 8.92 7.93 6.72
N ARG A 421 8.20 7.70 5.63
CA ARG A 421 7.24 8.66 5.06
C ARG A 421 5.92 7.97 4.85
N PHE A 422 4.86 8.44 5.51
CA PHE A 422 3.55 7.89 5.20
C PHE A 422 3.03 8.42 3.86
N MET A 423 2.16 7.62 3.25
CA MET A 423 1.47 7.89 2.00
C MET A 423 0.02 7.40 2.07
N ILE A 424 -0.90 8.18 1.51
CA ILE A 424 -2.33 7.88 1.35
C ILE A 424 -2.70 8.25 -0.09
N GLY A 425 -3.39 7.40 -0.85
CA GLY A 425 -3.84 7.73 -2.21
C GLY A 425 -3.54 6.65 -3.24
N ASP A 426 -3.46 7.08 -4.50
CA ASP A 426 -2.96 6.26 -5.60
C ASP A 426 -1.52 6.66 -5.95
N PRO A 427 -0.53 5.79 -5.71
CA PRO A 427 0.83 6.01 -6.13
C PRO A 427 1.15 5.47 -7.53
N HIS A 428 0.23 4.82 -8.24
CA HIS A 428 0.54 4.05 -9.44
C HIS A 428 0.12 4.74 -10.73
N MET A 429 1.09 5.25 -11.48
CA MET A 429 0.85 6.04 -12.72
C MET A 429 0.36 5.24 -13.95
N ASN A 430 -0.08 4.00 -13.76
CA ASN A 430 -0.53 3.11 -14.83
C ASN A 430 -1.57 2.07 -14.37
N PHE A 431 -2.16 2.23 -13.18
CA PHE A 431 -3.12 1.25 -12.67
C PHE A 431 -4.43 1.87 -12.26
N TYR A 432 -4.50 2.77 -11.28
CA TYR A 432 -5.78 3.03 -10.61
C TYR A 432 -6.49 4.29 -11.09
N GLU A 433 -7.81 4.27 -11.03
CA GLU A 433 -8.61 5.47 -11.21
C GLU A 433 -9.86 5.40 -10.35
N GLY A 434 -10.32 6.55 -9.89
CA GLY A 434 -11.39 6.57 -8.91
C GLY A 434 -11.48 7.85 -8.10
N LYS A 435 -12.23 7.73 -7.01
CA LYS A 435 -12.48 8.85 -6.09
C LYS A 435 -12.36 8.39 -4.65
N ALA A 436 -11.95 9.30 -3.78
CA ALA A 436 -11.90 9.07 -2.35
C ALA A 436 -12.12 10.38 -1.58
N GLN A 437 -12.51 10.26 -0.31
CA GLN A 437 -12.68 11.39 0.59
C GLN A 437 -11.93 11.15 1.90
N VAL A 438 -11.05 12.07 2.26
CA VAL A 438 -10.30 12.02 3.51
C VAL A 438 -10.88 13.08 4.44
N ASP A 439 -11.43 12.63 5.56
CA ASP A 439 -12.07 13.52 6.53
C ASP A 439 -11.02 14.18 7.44
N ASP A 440 -9.99 13.44 7.81
CA ASP A 440 -8.87 13.99 8.57
C ASP A 440 -7.62 13.10 8.50
N ILE A 441 -6.47 13.71 8.81
CA ILE A 441 -5.19 13.03 9.04
C ILE A 441 -4.58 13.57 10.35
N ARG A 442 -4.09 12.69 11.21
CA ARG A 442 -3.52 13.02 12.52
C ARG A 442 -2.16 12.35 12.69
N LEU A 443 -1.24 13.07 13.33
CA LEU A 443 0.08 12.58 13.72
C LEU A 443 0.25 12.71 15.23
N TYR A 444 0.63 11.61 15.86
CA TYR A 444 0.93 11.49 17.27
C TYR A 444 2.37 11.03 17.48
N VAL A 445 2.92 11.37 18.63
CA VAL A 445 4.19 10.86 19.17
C VAL A 445 3.96 10.38 20.61
N PRO A 446 4.85 9.56 21.20
CA PRO A 446 4.73 9.20 22.60
C PRO A 446 4.66 10.44 23.52
N GLU A 447 3.97 10.30 24.66
CA GLU A 447 3.87 11.34 25.69
C GLU A 447 5.19 11.70 26.36
#